data_AF-A0AB39XUL5-F1
#
_entry.id   AF-A0AB39XUL5-F1
#
_cell.length_a   1.000
_cell.length_b   1.000
_cell.length_c   1.000
_cell.angle_alpha   90.00
_cell.angle_beta   90.00
_cell.angle_gamma   90.00
#
_symmetry.space_group_name_H-M   'P 1'
#
loop_
_entity.id
_entity.type
_entity.pdbx_description
1 polymer ?
#
loop_
_entity_poly.entity_id
_entity_poly.type
_entity_poly.pdbx_seq_one_letter_code
_entity_poly.pdbx_strand_id
1 'polypeptide(L)'
;MTAVDPTVEALLAGIPALAPYARKAVLLRPKAGEPSSDASHIGGPMLWPGDEEWPRCQGPHMVEVREKLSDADRETLQRIDRDWRARRAGKAHDAYDAIRKEAEIRSRIMDGADVLDKVTWERIRQVPVSSVPGVPLIGVLQLLKQDVPVADWPEGRDVLQVLWCPQEHSELPGQAHYWGPAVEVHYRSAASLAAVRDVPVPVDAVASYVPRPCLLDPVEVTELPAQDELPADLFGEAKAWAEQHGIEYHRTLACLEGWKAGGWPSWHLTDQVPIDCACGATTRLFLTVDSGRDPDLNVGRFGELRIFTCPVDASHPLRLNIQ
;
A
#
# COMPACT_ATOMS: atom_id res chain seq x y z
N MET A 1 27.02 -24.89 24.32
CA MET A 1 26.40 -24.57 23.02
C MET A 1 26.19 -23.07 23.02
N THR A 2 26.94 -22.35 22.19
CA THR A 2 26.73 -20.90 21.99
C THR A 2 25.31 -20.72 21.50
N ALA A 3 24.51 -19.91 22.20
CA ALA A 3 23.16 -19.56 21.74
C ALA A 3 23.29 -18.96 20.34
N VAL A 4 22.78 -19.67 19.34
CA VAL A 4 22.69 -19.16 17.97
C VAL A 4 21.56 -18.14 18.01
N ASP A 5 21.84 -16.88 17.63
CA ASP A 5 20.76 -15.91 17.42
C ASP A 5 19.78 -16.51 16.42
N PRO A 6 18.47 -16.59 16.77
CA PRO A 6 17.51 -17.32 15.96
C PRO A 6 17.24 -16.56 14.66
N THR A 7 18.00 -16.93 13.64
CA THR A 7 18.00 -16.37 12.29
C THR A 7 17.32 -17.31 11.31
N VAL A 8 16.94 -16.79 10.15
CA VAL A 8 16.42 -17.62 9.04
C VAL A 8 17.47 -18.65 8.63
N GLU A 9 18.75 -18.30 8.58
CA GLU A 9 19.83 -19.21 8.24
C GLU A 9 19.94 -20.38 9.23
N ALA A 10 19.80 -20.12 10.53
CA ALA A 10 19.78 -21.16 11.56
C ALA A 10 18.56 -22.09 11.43
N LEU A 11 17.39 -21.51 11.13
CA LEU A 11 16.17 -22.28 10.87
C LEU A 11 16.33 -23.17 9.62
N LEU A 12 16.88 -22.63 8.53
CA LEU A 12 17.13 -23.38 7.29
C LEU A 12 18.12 -24.53 7.48
N ALA A 13 19.11 -24.36 8.37
CA ALA A 13 20.04 -25.44 8.72
C ALA A 13 19.35 -26.57 9.49
N GLY A 14 18.38 -26.23 10.35
CA GLY A 14 17.59 -27.22 11.10
C GLY A 14 16.48 -27.86 10.28
N ILE A 15 15.91 -27.13 9.31
CA ILE A 15 14.79 -27.56 8.47
C ILE A 15 15.08 -27.20 6.99
N PRO A 16 15.94 -27.98 6.29
CA PRO A 16 16.35 -27.65 4.92
C PRO A 16 15.20 -27.58 3.90
N ALA A 17 14.07 -28.22 4.20
CA ALA A 17 12.86 -28.18 3.36
C ALA A 17 12.26 -26.77 3.22
N LEU A 18 12.62 -25.81 4.09
CA LEU A 18 12.23 -24.41 3.98
C LEU A 18 13.05 -23.62 2.94
N ALA A 19 14.20 -24.13 2.48
CA ALA A 19 15.11 -23.40 1.60
C ALA A 19 14.46 -22.87 0.30
N PRO A 20 13.54 -23.60 -0.38
CA PRO A 20 12.84 -23.09 -1.56
C PRO A 20 11.91 -21.88 -1.29
N TYR A 21 11.54 -21.64 -0.03
CA TYR A 21 10.66 -20.56 0.38
C TYR A 21 11.44 -19.33 0.89
N ALA A 22 12.74 -19.46 1.14
CA ALA A 22 13.56 -18.35 1.57
C ALA A 22 13.76 -17.35 0.42
N ARG A 23 13.47 -16.07 0.69
CA ARG A 23 13.72 -14.98 -0.27
C ARG A 23 14.64 -13.95 0.34
N LYS A 24 15.48 -13.36 -0.52
CA LYS A 24 16.26 -12.19 -0.18
C LYS A 24 15.40 -10.94 -0.31
N ALA A 25 15.62 -9.99 0.59
CA ALA A 25 15.03 -8.67 0.55
C ALA A 25 16.05 -7.65 1.07
N VAL A 26 15.76 -6.37 0.86
CA VAL A 26 16.48 -5.27 1.48
C VAL A 26 15.48 -4.43 2.26
N LEU A 27 15.65 -4.34 3.58
CA LEU A 27 14.92 -3.40 4.42
C LEU A 27 15.45 -1.99 4.15
N LEU A 28 14.56 -1.10 3.75
CA LEU A 28 14.85 0.28 3.36
C LEU A 28 14.54 1.19 4.54
N ARG A 29 15.35 1.12 5.61
CA ARG A 29 15.04 1.81 6.86
C ARG A 29 15.17 3.33 6.69
N PRO A 30 14.10 4.11 6.92
CA PRO A 30 14.19 5.56 6.86
C PRO A 30 15.15 6.10 7.93
N LYS A 31 15.99 7.05 7.55
CA LYS A 31 16.95 7.72 8.43
C LYS A 31 16.88 9.22 8.23
N ALA A 32 16.73 9.96 9.31
CA ALA A 32 16.69 11.42 9.25
C ALA A 32 17.96 11.99 8.59
N GLY A 33 17.77 12.93 7.67
CA GLY A 33 18.85 13.60 6.94
C GLY A 33 18.31 14.25 5.66
N GLU A 34 19.13 15.10 5.04
CA GLU A 34 18.80 15.72 3.75
C GLU A 34 19.38 14.86 2.61
N PRO A 35 18.53 14.30 1.73
CA PRO A 35 19.01 13.45 0.65
C PRO A 35 19.69 14.24 -0.47
N SER A 36 20.79 13.69 -0.99
CA SER A 36 21.37 14.12 -2.26
C SER A 36 20.64 13.43 -3.41
N SER A 37 20.58 14.11 -4.56
CA SER A 37 19.89 13.58 -5.75
C SER A 37 20.55 12.31 -6.29
N ASP A 38 21.82 12.05 -5.99
CA ASP A 38 22.60 10.92 -6.49
C ASP A 38 22.67 9.74 -5.49
N ALA A 39 21.88 9.76 -4.42
CA ALA A 39 21.81 8.69 -3.42
C ALA A 39 20.47 7.95 -3.45
N SER A 40 20.40 6.80 -2.77
CA SER A 40 19.14 6.17 -2.41
C SER A 40 18.46 6.94 -1.27
N HIS A 41 17.18 7.28 -1.45
CA HIS A 41 16.44 8.12 -0.51
C HIS A 41 14.92 8.02 -0.70
N ILE A 42 14.18 8.51 0.30
CA ILE A 42 12.73 8.73 0.20
C ILE A 42 12.49 10.22 0.02
N GLY A 43 11.67 10.60 -0.96
CA GLY A 43 11.33 11.98 -1.30
C GLY A 43 12.54 12.88 -1.58
N GLY A 44 12.31 14.17 -1.77
CA GLY A 44 13.40 15.12 -2.02
C GLY A 44 13.80 15.20 -3.49
N PRO A 45 15.07 15.59 -3.79
CA PRO A 45 15.50 15.83 -5.16
C PRO A 45 15.69 14.52 -5.92
N MET A 46 15.11 14.42 -7.11
CA MET A 46 15.17 13.21 -7.94
C MET A 46 16.13 13.40 -9.10
N LEU A 47 16.70 12.32 -9.62
CA LEU A 47 17.31 12.33 -10.95
C LEU A 47 16.22 12.32 -12.03
N TRP A 48 16.38 13.03 -13.13
CA TRP A 48 15.46 12.92 -14.26
C TRP A 48 16.17 13.20 -15.58
N PRO A 49 15.76 12.59 -16.71
CA PRO A 49 16.28 12.95 -18.02
C PRO A 49 15.95 14.41 -18.34
N GLY A 50 16.94 15.18 -18.80
CA GLY A 50 16.74 16.61 -19.11
C GLY A 50 15.92 16.85 -20.38
N ASP A 51 15.73 15.82 -21.20
CA ASP A 51 14.97 15.82 -22.45
C ASP A 51 13.56 15.24 -22.30
N GLU A 52 13.19 14.73 -21.13
CA GLU A 52 11.85 14.23 -20.83
C GLU A 52 11.08 15.21 -19.94
N GLU A 53 9.80 15.45 -20.27
CA GLU A 53 8.91 16.17 -19.37
C GLU A 53 8.67 15.37 -18.09
N TRP A 54 8.40 16.08 -16.99
CA TRP A 54 8.04 15.43 -15.74
C TRP A 54 6.65 14.77 -15.86
N PRO A 55 6.48 13.52 -15.41
CA PRO A 55 5.28 12.74 -15.66
C PRO A 55 4.07 13.29 -14.91
N ARG A 56 2.89 13.07 -15.51
CA ARG A 56 1.59 13.50 -14.98
C ARG A 56 0.61 12.35 -15.02
N CYS A 57 -0.11 12.14 -13.91
CA CYS A 57 -1.24 11.25 -13.86
C CYS A 57 -2.42 11.86 -14.64
N GLN A 58 -2.92 11.10 -15.61
CA GLN A 58 -4.12 11.42 -16.39
C GLN A 58 -5.37 10.68 -15.89
N GLY A 59 -5.22 9.82 -14.87
CA GLY A 59 -6.30 9.04 -14.32
C GLY A 59 -7.34 9.91 -13.58
N PRO A 60 -8.62 9.49 -13.58
CA PRO A 60 -9.61 10.15 -12.73
C PRO A 60 -9.24 9.95 -11.26
N HIS A 61 -9.33 11.02 -10.47
CA HIS A 61 -9.07 11.00 -9.03
C HIS A 61 -10.36 11.12 -8.25
N MET A 62 -10.40 10.53 -7.06
CA MET A 62 -11.56 10.53 -6.19
C MET A 62 -11.60 11.84 -5.40
N VAL A 63 -12.69 12.58 -5.56
CA VAL A 63 -12.95 13.81 -4.82
C VAL A 63 -14.11 13.60 -3.87
N GLU A 64 -13.94 14.06 -2.63
CA GLU A 64 -15.00 14.09 -1.64
C GLU A 64 -16.01 15.18 -2.00
N VAL A 65 -17.26 14.80 -2.25
CA VAL A 65 -18.38 15.73 -2.43
C VAL A 65 -19.28 15.65 -1.21
N ARG A 66 -19.48 16.80 -0.57
CA ARG A 66 -20.37 16.96 0.58
C ARG A 66 -21.63 17.70 0.18
N GLU A 67 -22.78 17.10 0.46
CA GLU A 67 -24.08 17.69 0.17
C GLU A 67 -24.90 17.78 1.45
N LYS A 68 -25.31 18.98 1.81
CA LYS A 68 -26.15 19.20 2.99
C LYS A 68 -27.55 18.65 2.75
N LEU A 69 -28.05 17.86 3.70
CA LEU A 69 -29.42 17.35 3.64
C LEU A 69 -30.43 18.48 3.82
N SER A 70 -31.60 18.30 3.22
CA SER A 70 -32.77 19.13 3.53
C SER A 70 -33.19 18.93 5.00
N ASP A 71 -33.81 19.96 5.60
CA ASP A 71 -34.33 19.84 6.97
C ASP A 71 -35.36 18.70 7.09
N ALA A 72 -36.18 18.50 6.06
CA ALA A 72 -37.18 17.42 6.03
C ALA A 72 -36.53 16.01 6.02
N ASP A 73 -35.45 15.82 5.26
CA ASP A 73 -34.73 14.54 5.24
C ASP A 73 -33.99 14.30 6.56
N ARG A 74 -33.38 15.35 7.12
CA ARG A 74 -32.77 15.31 8.46
C ARG A 74 -33.78 14.91 9.53
N GLU A 75 -34.93 15.57 9.60
CA GLU A 75 -36.01 15.25 10.55
C GLU A 75 -36.51 13.82 10.38
N THR A 76 -36.63 13.37 9.13
CA THR A 76 -37.01 12.00 8.79
C THR A 76 -36.00 10.99 9.33
N LEU A 77 -34.69 11.19 9.12
CA LEU A 77 -33.66 10.30 9.64
C LEU A 77 -33.61 10.29 11.18
N GLN A 78 -33.80 11.45 11.81
CA GLN A 78 -33.89 11.54 13.27
C GLN A 78 -35.09 10.76 13.82
N ARG A 79 -36.25 10.81 13.15
CA ARG A 79 -37.41 10.00 13.52
C ARG A 79 -37.10 8.51 13.41
N ILE A 80 -36.54 8.06 12.29
CA ILE A 80 -36.16 6.65 12.09
C ILE A 80 -35.17 6.18 13.18
N ASP A 81 -34.20 7.02 13.54
CA ASP A 81 -33.23 6.73 14.61
C ASP A 81 -33.89 6.62 15.99
N ARG A 82 -34.90 7.47 16.30
CA ARG A 82 -35.71 7.36 17.53
C ARG A 82 -36.55 6.08 17.54
N ASP A 83 -37.24 5.79 16.45
CA ASP A 83 -38.10 4.62 16.33
C ASP A 83 -37.29 3.32 16.44
N TRP A 84 -36.10 3.29 15.85
CA TRP A 84 -35.16 2.17 15.98
C TRP A 84 -34.71 1.94 17.43
N ARG A 85 -34.35 3.02 18.15
CA ARG A 85 -34.01 2.93 19.59
C ARG A 85 -35.20 2.43 20.42
N ALA A 86 -36.41 2.92 20.16
CA ALA A 86 -37.62 2.51 20.86
C ALA A 86 -37.93 1.01 20.65
N ARG A 87 -37.78 0.51 19.42
CA ARG A 87 -37.94 -0.93 19.11
C ARG A 87 -36.90 -1.79 19.83
N ARG A 88 -35.62 -1.38 19.80
CA ARG A 88 -34.52 -2.08 20.49
C ARG A 88 -34.72 -2.15 22.01
N ALA A 89 -35.41 -1.17 22.60
CA ALA A 89 -35.75 -1.12 24.01
C ALA A 89 -36.96 -1.99 24.43
N GLY A 90 -37.53 -2.79 23.50
CA GLY A 90 -38.49 -3.85 23.84
C GLY A 90 -39.97 -3.57 23.56
N LYS A 91 -40.32 -2.92 22.43
CA LYS A 91 -41.72 -2.70 22.02
C LYS A 91 -41.90 -2.62 20.50
N ALA A 92 -42.10 -3.75 19.80
CA ALA A 92 -42.91 -3.88 18.57
C ALA A 92 -42.72 -5.27 17.92
N HIS A 93 -43.81 -5.91 17.50
CA HIS A 93 -43.84 -7.22 16.85
C HIS A 93 -43.96 -7.14 15.30
N ASP A 94 -43.96 -5.93 14.74
CA ASP A 94 -44.19 -5.63 13.32
C ASP A 94 -42.93 -5.01 12.66
N ALA A 95 -41.79 -5.65 12.93
CA ALA A 95 -40.48 -5.06 12.69
C ALA A 95 -40.06 -5.09 11.22
N TYR A 96 -40.47 -6.10 10.44
CA TYR A 96 -39.88 -6.34 9.13
C TYR A 96 -40.26 -5.26 8.09
N ASP A 97 -41.56 -4.99 7.91
CA ASP A 97 -42.03 -4.02 6.92
C ASP A 97 -41.63 -2.58 7.28
N ALA A 98 -41.64 -2.26 8.58
CA ALA A 98 -41.15 -0.99 9.08
C ALA A 98 -39.64 -0.83 8.80
N ILE A 99 -38.82 -1.86 9.08
CA ILE A 99 -37.38 -1.84 8.78
C ILE A 99 -37.13 -1.70 7.28
N ARG A 100 -37.87 -2.43 6.43
CA ARG A 100 -37.75 -2.34 4.97
C ARG A 100 -38.07 -0.93 4.47
N LYS A 101 -39.22 -0.38 4.87
CA LYS A 101 -39.64 0.97 4.48
C LYS A 101 -38.65 2.05 4.96
N GLU A 102 -38.13 1.90 6.17
CA GLU A 102 -37.10 2.80 6.71
C GLU A 102 -35.77 2.67 5.96
N ALA A 103 -35.39 1.46 5.54
CA ALA A 103 -34.21 1.22 4.72
C ALA A 103 -34.36 1.86 3.33
N GLU A 104 -35.53 1.76 2.70
CA GLU A 104 -35.84 2.43 1.42
C GLU A 104 -35.76 3.97 1.56
N ILE A 105 -36.33 4.52 2.63
CA ILE A 105 -36.24 5.96 2.91
C ILE A 105 -34.79 6.39 3.13
N ARG A 106 -34.02 5.63 3.93
CA ARG A 106 -32.60 5.88 4.14
C ARG A 106 -31.82 5.81 2.84
N SER A 107 -32.06 4.80 2.02
CA SER A 107 -31.43 4.63 0.71
C SER A 107 -31.72 5.84 -0.21
N ARG A 108 -32.97 6.30 -0.28
CA ARG A 108 -33.36 7.51 -1.02
C ARG A 108 -32.65 8.77 -0.53
N ILE A 109 -32.56 8.96 0.79
CA ILE A 109 -31.93 10.16 1.38
C ILE A 109 -30.42 10.14 1.14
N MET A 110 -29.81 8.97 1.32
CA MET A 110 -28.38 8.76 1.06
C MET A 110 -28.06 8.89 -0.43
N ASP A 111 -28.96 8.49 -1.34
CA ASP A 111 -28.82 8.69 -2.79
C ASP A 111 -27.46 8.21 -3.31
N GLY A 112 -27.07 7.01 -2.88
CA GLY A 112 -25.77 6.41 -3.21
C GLY A 112 -24.56 7.00 -2.50
N ALA A 113 -24.72 7.89 -1.52
CA ALA A 113 -23.61 8.39 -0.71
C ALA A 113 -23.09 7.33 0.28
N ASP A 114 -21.77 7.35 0.49
CA ASP A 114 -21.04 6.38 1.29
C ASP A 114 -21.22 6.59 2.79
N VAL A 115 -21.26 7.87 3.22
CA VAL A 115 -21.26 8.26 4.63
C VAL A 115 -22.24 9.40 4.87
N LEU A 116 -22.85 9.42 6.06
CA LEU A 116 -23.61 10.56 6.57
C LEU A 116 -22.90 11.15 7.79
N ASP A 117 -22.43 12.39 7.68
CA ASP A 117 -22.00 13.16 8.84
C ASP A 117 -23.25 13.60 9.62
N LYS A 118 -23.48 13.01 10.79
CA LYS A 118 -24.65 13.32 11.63
C LYS A 118 -24.49 14.61 12.46
N VAL A 119 -23.30 15.21 12.48
CA VAL A 119 -23.03 16.49 13.12
C VAL A 119 -23.43 17.62 12.17
N THR A 120 -22.90 17.60 10.95
CA THR A 120 -23.19 18.63 9.94
C THR A 120 -24.46 18.34 9.12
N TRP A 121 -24.96 17.10 9.17
CA TRP A 121 -26.05 16.57 8.34
C TRP A 121 -25.74 16.66 6.85
N GLU A 122 -24.51 16.32 6.50
CA GLU A 122 -24.03 16.22 5.12
C GLU A 122 -23.90 14.76 4.73
N ARG A 123 -24.45 14.40 3.57
CA ARG A 123 -24.11 13.13 2.94
C ARG A 123 -22.82 13.32 2.14
N ILE A 124 -21.95 12.34 2.22
CA ILE A 124 -20.60 12.38 1.69
C ILE A 124 -20.45 11.22 0.71
N ARG A 125 -19.99 11.54 -0.50
CA ARG A 125 -19.71 10.56 -1.54
C ARG A 125 -18.36 10.84 -2.17
N GLN A 126 -17.71 9.79 -2.65
CA GLN A 126 -16.50 9.92 -3.46
C GLN A 126 -16.87 9.84 -4.94
N VAL A 127 -16.45 10.82 -5.74
CA VAL A 127 -16.72 10.83 -7.18
C VAL A 127 -15.42 10.90 -7.98
N PRO A 128 -15.29 10.12 -9.08
CA PRO A 128 -14.15 10.24 -9.96
C PRO A 128 -14.24 11.54 -10.77
N VAL A 129 -13.20 12.35 -10.72
CA VAL A 129 -13.06 13.60 -11.47
C VAL A 129 -11.82 13.51 -12.35
N SER A 130 -11.96 13.88 -13.62
CA SER A 130 -10.82 13.94 -14.54
C SER A 130 -9.91 15.11 -14.18
N SER A 131 -8.59 14.88 -14.17
CA SER A 131 -7.60 15.95 -14.09
C SER A 131 -7.17 16.36 -15.49
N VAL A 132 -7.40 17.62 -15.87
CA VAL A 132 -6.87 18.20 -17.11
C VAL A 132 -6.10 19.47 -16.72
N PRO A 133 -4.79 19.60 -17.04
CA PRO A 133 -4.00 18.74 -17.95
C PRO A 133 -3.35 17.51 -17.27
N GLY A 134 -3.75 17.14 -16.06
CA GLY A 134 -3.19 16.02 -15.29
C GLY A 134 -2.37 16.47 -14.08
N VAL A 135 -2.28 15.59 -13.08
CA VAL A 135 -1.60 15.86 -11.80
C VAL A 135 -0.13 15.48 -11.91
N PRO A 136 0.84 16.39 -11.69
CA PRO A 136 2.25 16.01 -11.60
C PRO A 136 2.47 14.91 -10.57
N LEU A 137 3.20 13.86 -10.94
CA LEU A 137 3.57 12.83 -9.98
C LEU A 137 4.60 13.40 -9.00
N ILE A 138 4.58 12.96 -7.75
CA ILE A 138 5.65 13.28 -6.80
C ILE A 138 6.73 12.20 -6.83
N GLY A 139 7.96 12.57 -6.46
CA GLY A 139 9.04 11.62 -6.19
C GLY A 139 8.89 11.00 -4.81
N VAL A 140 8.75 9.68 -4.75
CA VAL A 140 8.52 8.95 -3.48
C VAL A 140 9.79 8.25 -3.05
N LEU A 141 10.44 7.55 -3.96
CA LEU A 141 11.61 6.72 -3.67
C LEU A 141 12.57 6.75 -4.84
N GLN A 142 13.86 6.92 -4.55
CA GLN A 142 14.94 6.64 -5.48
C GLN A 142 15.85 5.59 -4.85
N LEU A 143 16.21 4.56 -5.60
CA LEU A 143 17.15 3.52 -5.19
C LEU A 143 18.26 3.37 -6.23
N LEU A 144 19.47 3.18 -5.73
CA LEU A 144 20.61 2.78 -6.53
C LEU A 144 20.77 1.26 -6.48
N LYS A 145 21.22 0.69 -7.59
CA LYS A 145 21.47 -0.75 -7.69
C LYS A 145 22.44 -1.29 -6.65
N GLN A 146 23.44 -0.50 -6.26
CA GLN A 146 24.42 -0.90 -5.23
C GLN A 146 23.79 -1.10 -3.85
N ASP A 147 22.70 -0.38 -3.55
CA ASP A 147 22.02 -0.41 -2.26
C ASP A 147 20.95 -1.50 -2.22
N VAL A 148 20.49 -1.95 -3.38
CA VAL A 148 19.47 -3.01 -3.53
C VAL A 148 19.89 -4.03 -4.61
N PRO A 149 21.01 -4.76 -4.42
CA PRO A 149 21.54 -5.65 -5.46
C PRO A 149 20.66 -6.89 -5.70
N VAL A 150 19.80 -7.23 -4.74
CA VAL A 150 18.91 -8.41 -4.78
C VAL A 150 17.64 -8.19 -5.61
N ALA A 151 17.37 -6.96 -6.05
CA ALA A 151 16.23 -6.66 -6.92
C ALA A 151 16.51 -7.08 -8.39
N ASP A 152 15.44 -7.29 -9.15
CA ASP A 152 15.52 -7.67 -10.56
C ASP A 152 15.78 -6.43 -11.45
N TRP A 153 17.05 -6.06 -11.60
CA TRP A 153 17.49 -4.91 -12.41
C TRP A 153 17.55 -5.23 -13.92
N PRO A 154 16.86 -4.46 -14.78
CA PRO A 154 17.06 -4.56 -16.23
C PRO A 154 18.50 -4.23 -16.64
N GLU A 155 18.92 -4.78 -17.79
CA GLU A 155 20.27 -4.57 -18.32
C GLU A 155 20.56 -3.07 -18.54
N GLY A 156 21.74 -2.62 -18.11
CA GLY A 156 22.19 -1.22 -18.24
C GLY A 156 21.46 -0.21 -17.34
N ARG A 157 20.58 -0.66 -16.44
CA ARG A 157 19.89 0.21 -15.47
C ARG A 157 20.48 0.05 -14.07
N ASP A 158 20.67 1.17 -13.38
CA ASP A 158 21.31 1.28 -12.08
C ASP A 158 20.61 2.27 -11.12
N VAL A 159 19.55 2.94 -11.58
CA VAL A 159 18.67 3.80 -10.78
C VAL A 159 17.23 3.33 -10.92
N LEU A 160 16.53 3.12 -9.81
CA LEU A 160 15.10 2.85 -9.75
C LEU A 160 14.41 4.05 -9.11
N GLN A 161 13.31 4.50 -9.72
CA GLN A 161 12.53 5.62 -9.22
C GLN A 161 11.07 5.22 -9.13
N VAL A 162 10.47 5.47 -7.98
CA VAL A 162 9.04 5.31 -7.73
C VAL A 162 8.43 6.69 -7.63
N LEU A 163 7.53 6.96 -8.56
CA LEU A 163 6.73 8.18 -8.59
C LEU A 163 5.27 7.79 -8.39
N TRP A 164 4.46 8.68 -7.80
CA TRP A 164 3.03 8.43 -7.76
C TRP A 164 2.19 9.70 -7.83
N CYS A 165 0.91 9.52 -8.17
CA CYS A 165 -0.08 10.58 -8.06
C CYS A 165 -0.40 10.79 -6.58
N PRO A 166 -0.27 12.01 -6.04
CA PRO A 166 -0.58 12.29 -4.64
C PRO A 166 -2.09 12.51 -4.43
N GLN A 167 -2.94 11.90 -5.26
CA GLN A 167 -4.40 11.92 -5.16
C GLN A 167 -4.93 10.50 -4.97
N GLU A 168 -6.16 10.38 -4.47
CA GLU A 168 -6.83 9.09 -4.35
C GLU A 168 -7.35 8.62 -5.71
N HIS A 169 -7.15 7.34 -6.01
CA HIS A 169 -7.72 6.69 -7.19
C HIS A 169 -8.47 5.43 -6.78
N SER A 170 -9.61 5.20 -7.44
CA SER A 170 -10.31 3.92 -7.42
C SER A 170 -10.19 3.22 -8.78
N GLU A 171 -10.15 1.90 -8.79
CA GLU A 171 -10.28 1.08 -10.01
C GLU A 171 -9.28 1.43 -11.12
N LEU A 172 -8.01 1.59 -10.75
CA LEU A 172 -6.95 1.77 -11.74
C LEU A 172 -6.97 0.63 -12.79
N PRO A 173 -6.53 0.88 -14.04
CA PRO A 173 -6.53 -0.15 -15.08
C PRO A 173 -5.84 -1.44 -14.63
N GLY A 174 -6.57 -2.56 -14.67
CA GLY A 174 -6.08 -3.87 -14.23
C GLY A 174 -6.09 -4.10 -12.70
N GLN A 175 -6.67 -3.18 -11.93
CA GLN A 175 -6.63 -3.16 -10.46
C GLN A 175 -8.02 -2.94 -9.85
N ALA A 176 -8.91 -3.92 -10.03
CA ALA A 176 -10.22 -3.88 -9.39
C ALA A 176 -10.09 -3.81 -7.85
N HIS A 177 -10.99 -3.07 -7.20
CA HIS A 177 -11.04 -2.89 -5.74
C HIS A 177 -9.79 -2.23 -5.13
N TYR A 178 -8.96 -1.57 -5.93
CA TYR A 178 -7.86 -0.75 -5.44
C TYR A 178 -8.36 0.64 -5.02
N TRP A 179 -7.86 1.13 -3.89
CA TRP A 179 -8.08 2.50 -3.39
C TRP A 179 -6.77 3.08 -2.88
N GLY A 180 -6.15 3.96 -3.66
CA GLY A 180 -4.85 4.53 -3.32
C GLY A 180 -4.19 5.34 -4.44
N PRO A 181 -2.88 5.65 -4.32
CA PRO A 181 -2.18 6.44 -5.33
C PRO A 181 -1.93 5.65 -6.63
N ALA A 182 -1.94 6.34 -7.77
CA ALA A 182 -1.48 5.75 -9.03
C ALA A 182 0.05 5.75 -9.08
N VAL A 183 0.66 4.56 -9.19
CA VAL A 183 2.12 4.38 -9.06
C VAL A 183 2.78 4.15 -10.42
N GLU A 184 3.93 4.79 -10.63
CA GLU A 184 4.84 4.52 -11.74
C GLU A 184 6.23 4.13 -11.22
N VAL A 185 6.84 3.15 -11.88
CA VAL A 185 8.19 2.68 -11.58
C VAL A 185 9.06 2.84 -12.82
N HIS A 186 10.19 3.53 -12.66
CA HIS A 186 11.11 3.85 -13.74
C HIS A 186 12.49 3.27 -13.43
N TYR A 187 12.98 2.37 -14.28
CA TYR A 187 14.38 1.95 -14.27
C TYR A 187 15.18 2.84 -15.22
N ARG A 188 16.27 3.45 -14.77
CA ARG A 188 17.07 4.42 -15.53
C ARG A 188 18.56 4.10 -15.39
N SER A 189 19.36 4.75 -16.25
CA SER A 189 20.83 4.75 -16.14
C SER A 189 21.26 6.08 -15.53
N ALA A 190 22.01 6.09 -14.43
CA ALA A 190 22.47 7.30 -13.76
C ALA A 190 23.21 8.25 -14.72
N ALA A 191 23.94 7.69 -15.69
CA ALA A 191 24.69 8.43 -16.69
C ALA A 191 23.82 9.27 -17.64
N SER A 192 22.53 8.97 -17.77
CA SER A 192 21.59 9.70 -18.62
C SER A 192 20.72 10.71 -17.85
N LEU A 193 20.99 10.94 -16.56
CA LEU A 193 20.12 11.75 -15.71
C LEU A 193 20.81 12.99 -15.18
N ALA A 194 20.01 14.01 -14.87
CA ALA A 194 20.42 15.22 -14.18
C ALA A 194 19.58 15.42 -12.91
N ALA A 195 20.11 16.18 -11.95
CA ALA A 195 19.40 16.48 -10.72
C ALA A 195 18.22 17.44 -10.96
N VAL A 196 17.01 17.03 -10.56
CA VAL A 196 15.83 17.87 -10.43
C VAL A 196 15.61 18.13 -8.95
N ARG A 197 15.90 19.36 -8.52
CA ARG A 197 15.77 19.75 -7.10
C ARG A 197 14.33 20.05 -6.72
N ASP A 198 13.64 20.78 -7.58
CA ASP A 198 12.26 21.23 -7.36
C ASP A 198 11.29 20.22 -7.98
N VAL A 199 11.25 19.02 -7.40
CA VAL A 199 10.26 18.00 -7.76
C VAL A 199 8.86 18.55 -7.44
N PRO A 200 7.92 18.54 -8.40
CA PRO A 200 6.63 19.18 -8.19
C PRO A 200 5.83 18.46 -7.10
N VAL A 201 5.32 19.23 -6.14
CA VAL A 201 4.32 18.78 -5.16
C VAL A 201 3.05 19.61 -5.39
N PRO A 202 1.97 19.00 -5.92
CA PRO A 202 0.70 19.68 -6.11
C PRO A 202 0.15 20.26 -4.80
N VAL A 203 -0.48 21.43 -4.87
CA VAL A 203 -1.03 22.14 -3.70
C VAL A 203 -2.19 21.41 -3.03
N ASP A 204 -2.89 20.59 -3.80
CA ASP A 204 -4.05 19.79 -3.42
C ASP A 204 -3.67 18.34 -3.12
N ALA A 205 -2.37 18.02 -3.04
CA ALA A 205 -1.88 16.71 -2.69
C ALA A 205 -2.48 16.22 -1.36
N VAL A 206 -2.88 14.94 -1.32
CA VAL A 206 -3.21 14.24 -0.08
C VAL A 206 -1.96 14.25 0.79
N ALA A 207 -1.99 15.00 1.89
CA ALA A 207 -0.81 15.28 2.69
C ALA A 207 -0.09 14.01 3.16
N SER A 208 -0.84 12.95 3.49
CA SER A 208 -0.26 11.67 3.91
C SER A 208 0.43 10.88 2.79
N TYR A 209 0.24 11.24 1.52
CA TYR A 209 0.95 10.63 0.39
C TYR A 209 2.27 11.32 0.08
N VAL A 210 2.58 12.44 0.72
CA VAL A 210 3.81 13.20 0.49
C VAL A 210 4.81 12.86 1.59
N PRO A 211 5.86 12.06 1.32
CA PRO A 211 6.84 11.73 2.34
C PRO A 211 7.67 12.96 2.73
N ARG A 212 8.05 13.04 4.00
CA ARG A 212 9.15 13.90 4.44
C ARG A 212 10.46 13.34 3.86
N PRO A 213 11.24 14.15 3.13
CA PRO A 213 12.51 13.70 2.56
C PRO A 213 13.46 13.15 3.63
N CYS A 214 14.07 11.99 3.37
CA CYS A 214 15.01 11.36 4.29
C CYS A 214 15.98 10.41 3.58
N LEU A 215 17.08 10.08 4.27
CA LEU A 215 18.05 9.10 3.82
C LEU A 215 17.51 7.67 4.03
N LEU A 216 18.15 6.71 3.38
CA LEU A 216 17.92 5.29 3.63
C LEU A 216 19.12 4.63 4.31
N ASP A 217 18.85 3.62 5.12
CA ASP A 217 19.84 2.70 5.69
C ASP A 217 19.48 1.27 5.24
N PRO A 218 19.91 0.87 4.02
CA PRO A 218 19.56 -0.41 3.42
C PRO A 218 20.20 -1.58 4.18
N VAL A 219 19.41 -2.61 4.48
CA VAL A 219 19.89 -3.83 5.14
C VAL A 219 19.42 -5.06 4.39
N GLU A 220 20.35 -5.84 3.85
CA GLU A 220 20.05 -7.13 3.24
C GLU A 220 19.60 -8.13 4.31
N VAL A 221 18.49 -8.81 4.02
CA VAL A 221 17.88 -9.82 4.90
C VAL A 221 17.44 -11.04 4.09
N THR A 222 17.29 -12.16 4.78
CA THR A 222 16.56 -13.32 4.28
C THR A 222 15.27 -13.45 5.08
N GLU A 223 14.15 -13.69 4.41
CA GLU A 223 12.87 -13.93 5.08
C GLU A 223 12.10 -15.08 4.45
N LEU A 224 11.15 -15.60 5.23
CA LEU A 224 10.23 -16.67 4.86
C LEU A 224 8.82 -16.11 4.63
N PRO A 225 7.92 -16.87 3.99
CA PRO A 225 6.57 -16.39 3.71
C PRO A 225 5.64 -16.52 4.93
N ALA A 226 4.42 -16.02 4.79
CA ALA A 226 3.36 -16.20 5.78
C ALA A 226 2.98 -17.68 5.94
N GLN A 227 2.28 -18.02 7.03
CA GLN A 227 1.88 -19.40 7.33
C GLN A 227 1.10 -20.06 6.17
N ASP A 228 0.25 -19.29 5.49
CA ASP A 228 -0.68 -19.79 4.47
C ASP A 228 0.01 -20.04 3.11
N GLU A 229 1.26 -19.59 2.96
CA GLU A 229 2.13 -19.86 1.81
C GLU A 229 3.00 -21.12 1.99
N LEU A 230 2.92 -21.76 3.18
CA LEU A 230 3.68 -22.98 3.50
C LEU A 230 2.77 -24.20 3.62
N PRO A 231 3.27 -25.40 3.27
CA PRO A 231 2.62 -26.64 3.67
C PRO A 231 2.46 -26.70 5.19
N ALA A 232 1.28 -27.13 5.66
CA ALA A 232 0.90 -27.07 7.08
C ALA A 232 1.91 -27.78 8.01
N ASP A 233 2.41 -28.95 7.62
CA ASP A 233 3.40 -29.70 8.39
C ASP A 233 4.72 -28.94 8.50
N LEU A 234 5.17 -28.34 7.39
CA LEU A 234 6.42 -27.58 7.33
C LEU A 234 6.34 -26.29 8.16
N PHE A 235 5.20 -25.61 8.13
CA PHE A 235 4.94 -24.48 9.02
C PHE A 235 4.91 -24.92 10.49
N GLY A 236 4.32 -26.07 10.80
CA GLY A 236 4.32 -26.65 12.15
C GLY A 236 5.73 -26.87 12.69
N GLU A 237 6.64 -27.42 11.89
CA GLU A 237 8.05 -27.58 12.26
C GLU A 237 8.75 -26.23 12.46
N ALA A 238 8.53 -25.27 11.54
CA ALA A 238 9.13 -23.93 11.63
C ALA A 238 8.67 -23.17 12.87
N LYS A 239 7.37 -23.26 13.19
CA LYS A 239 6.78 -22.67 14.38
C LYS A 239 7.34 -23.30 15.65
N ALA A 240 7.41 -24.63 15.73
CA ALA A 240 7.98 -25.33 16.87
C ALA A 240 9.45 -24.98 17.08
N TRP A 241 10.24 -24.87 15.99
CA TRP A 241 11.62 -24.41 16.06
C TRP A 241 11.71 -22.98 16.62
N ALA A 242 10.89 -22.05 16.13
CA ALA A 242 10.87 -20.67 16.60
C ALA A 242 10.55 -20.58 18.10
N GLU A 243 9.52 -21.30 18.55
CA GLU A 243 9.11 -21.38 19.95
C GLU A 243 10.22 -21.95 20.85
N GLN A 244 10.93 -22.98 20.40
CA GLN A 244 12.08 -23.55 21.12
C GLN A 244 13.24 -22.56 21.30
N HIS A 245 13.36 -21.58 20.39
CA HIS A 245 14.37 -20.53 20.45
C HIS A 245 13.83 -19.21 21.04
N GLY A 246 12.61 -19.23 21.60
CA GLY A 246 12.03 -18.09 22.30
C GLY A 246 11.57 -16.93 21.40
N ILE A 247 11.30 -17.21 20.13
CA ILE A 247 10.82 -16.21 19.16
C ILE A 247 9.51 -16.63 18.49
N GLU A 248 8.80 -15.65 17.94
CA GLU A 248 7.60 -15.89 17.13
C GLU A 248 7.97 -15.88 15.64
N TYR A 249 7.64 -16.96 14.92
CA TYR A 249 7.94 -17.12 13.48
C TYR A 249 7.50 -15.91 12.65
N HIS A 250 6.24 -15.49 12.82
CA HIS A 250 5.63 -14.41 12.05
C HIS A 250 6.16 -13.02 12.38
N ARG A 251 6.80 -12.82 13.54
CA ARG A 251 7.38 -11.52 13.93
C ARG A 251 8.86 -11.39 13.56
N THR A 252 9.55 -12.52 13.43
CA THR A 252 11.02 -12.53 13.44
C THR A 252 11.63 -13.12 12.18
N LEU A 253 10.95 -14.07 11.52
CA LEU A 253 11.52 -14.86 10.43
C LEU A 253 10.74 -14.73 9.12
N ALA A 254 9.47 -14.33 9.18
CA ALA A 254 8.59 -14.26 8.04
C ALA A 254 8.04 -12.86 7.81
N CYS A 255 7.91 -12.50 6.52
CA CYS A 255 7.28 -11.27 6.06
C CYS A 255 7.67 -10.03 6.88
N LEU A 256 8.98 -9.78 7.04
CA LEU A 256 9.52 -8.70 7.86
C LEU A 256 8.86 -7.38 7.50
N GLU A 257 8.47 -6.65 8.53
CA GLU A 257 7.73 -5.39 8.43
C GLU A 257 8.61 -4.23 7.96
N GLY A 258 7.98 -3.12 7.60
CA GLY A 258 8.64 -1.90 7.16
C GLY A 258 8.81 -1.80 5.65
N TRP A 259 9.43 -0.69 5.24
CA TRP A 259 9.79 -0.46 3.85
C TRP A 259 10.80 -1.52 3.40
N LYS A 260 10.52 -2.20 2.29
CA LYS A 260 11.42 -3.23 1.77
C LYS A 260 11.31 -3.43 0.28
N ALA A 261 12.43 -3.78 -0.34
CA ALA A 261 12.49 -4.24 -1.73
C ALA A 261 12.68 -5.77 -1.77
N GLY A 262 11.82 -6.46 -2.51
CA GLY A 262 11.80 -7.93 -2.61
C GLY A 262 11.15 -8.63 -1.42
N GLY A 263 11.49 -9.90 -1.22
CA GLY A 263 10.97 -10.71 -0.12
C GLY A 263 9.54 -11.24 -0.32
N TRP A 264 8.78 -11.22 0.77
CA TRP A 264 7.43 -11.74 0.93
C TRP A 264 6.47 -10.68 1.47
N PRO A 265 5.27 -10.53 0.90
CA PRO A 265 4.27 -9.61 1.43
C PRO A 265 3.75 -10.11 2.78
N SER A 266 3.50 -9.20 3.71
CA SER A 266 2.77 -9.53 4.94
C SER A 266 1.27 -9.64 4.63
N TRP A 267 0.49 -10.35 5.45
CA TRP A 267 -0.97 -10.41 5.31
C TRP A 267 -1.64 -10.20 6.67
N HIS A 268 -1.04 -9.36 7.51
CA HIS A 268 -1.39 -9.26 8.93
C HIS A 268 -2.69 -8.49 9.20
N LEU A 269 -3.14 -7.65 8.25
CA LEU A 269 -4.40 -6.88 8.34
C LEU A 269 -5.51 -7.38 7.42
N THR A 270 -5.20 -8.23 6.44
CA THR A 270 -6.16 -8.70 5.42
C THR A 270 -5.93 -10.16 5.12
N ASP A 271 -6.95 -10.85 4.63
CA ASP A 271 -6.78 -12.20 4.10
C ASP A 271 -5.78 -12.19 2.93
N GLN A 272 -5.06 -13.31 2.78
CA GLN A 272 -4.19 -13.53 1.64
C GLN A 272 -5.02 -13.65 0.36
N VAL A 273 -4.66 -12.86 -0.65
CA VAL A 273 -5.28 -12.92 -1.98
C VAL A 273 -4.24 -13.20 -3.05
N PRO A 274 -4.50 -14.12 -3.99
CA PRO A 274 -3.64 -14.31 -5.15
C PRO A 274 -3.55 -13.02 -5.97
N ILE A 275 -2.33 -12.56 -6.25
CA ILE A 275 -2.07 -11.42 -7.12
C ILE A 275 -1.38 -11.96 -8.37
N ASP A 276 -2.18 -12.28 -9.38
CA ASP A 276 -1.69 -12.83 -10.63
C ASP A 276 -1.43 -11.74 -11.67
N CYS A 277 -0.44 -11.97 -12.51
CA CYS A 277 -0.21 -11.14 -13.69
C CYS A 277 -1.28 -11.45 -14.76
N ALA A 278 -1.49 -10.53 -15.70
CA ALA A 278 -2.33 -10.77 -16.88
C ALA A 278 -1.92 -12.01 -17.69
N CYS A 279 -0.65 -12.43 -17.62
CA CYS A 279 -0.15 -13.65 -18.25
C CYS A 279 -0.42 -14.95 -17.45
N GLY A 280 -1.07 -14.85 -16.29
CA GLY A 280 -1.41 -16.00 -15.43
C GLY A 280 -0.29 -16.44 -14.46
N ALA A 281 0.87 -15.80 -14.48
CA ALA A 281 1.93 -16.08 -13.50
C ALA A 281 1.64 -15.35 -12.18
N THR A 282 1.82 -16.03 -11.05
CA THR A 282 1.79 -15.38 -9.73
C THR A 282 2.90 -14.35 -9.64
N THR A 283 2.51 -13.12 -9.30
CA THR A 283 3.48 -12.01 -9.20
C THR A 283 4.39 -12.16 -8.00
N ARG A 284 5.51 -11.42 -8.01
CA ARG A 284 6.42 -11.34 -6.87
C ARG A 284 6.34 -9.96 -6.25
N LEU A 285 6.46 -9.91 -4.92
CA LEU A 285 6.60 -8.65 -4.22
C LEU A 285 7.87 -7.97 -4.73
N PHE A 286 7.69 -6.77 -5.25
CA PHE A 286 8.77 -5.92 -5.71
C PHE A 286 9.13 -4.88 -4.64
N LEU A 287 8.15 -4.19 -4.07
CA LEU A 287 8.35 -3.17 -3.05
C LEU A 287 7.18 -3.13 -2.07
N THR A 288 7.47 -3.03 -0.78
CA THR A 288 6.54 -2.59 0.25
C THR A 288 6.88 -1.15 0.65
N VAL A 289 5.86 -0.32 0.63
CA VAL A 289 5.86 1.04 1.18
C VAL A 289 4.97 1.02 2.42
N ASP A 290 5.59 1.16 3.58
CA ASP A 290 4.91 1.02 4.87
C ASP A 290 4.47 2.39 5.42
N SER A 291 3.29 2.43 6.04
CA SER A 291 2.80 3.65 6.67
C SER A 291 3.53 3.91 7.98
N GLY A 292 3.86 5.17 8.27
CA GLY A 292 4.52 5.50 9.53
C GLY A 292 4.93 6.95 9.65
N ARG A 293 5.36 7.32 10.86
CA ARG A 293 5.83 8.68 11.20
C ARG A 293 7.20 9.03 10.61
N ASP A 294 7.96 8.01 10.23
CA ASP A 294 9.24 8.14 9.53
C ASP A 294 9.08 7.29 8.27
N PRO A 295 8.79 7.87 7.08
CA PRO A 295 8.96 9.27 6.66
C PRO A 295 7.72 10.18 6.75
N ASP A 296 6.78 9.94 7.65
CA ASP A 296 5.49 10.68 7.76
C ASP A 296 4.62 10.50 6.51
N LEU A 297 4.52 9.25 6.08
CA LEU A 297 3.76 8.81 4.91
C LEU A 297 2.76 7.76 5.37
N ASN A 298 1.51 7.89 4.95
CA ASN A 298 0.46 6.93 5.28
C ASN A 298 -0.40 6.64 4.05
N VAL A 299 -0.57 5.34 3.79
CA VAL A 299 -1.40 4.79 2.73
C VAL A 299 -2.52 3.94 3.34
N GLY A 300 -3.68 3.96 2.70
CA GLY A 300 -4.86 3.25 3.22
C GLY A 300 -5.25 3.74 4.62
N ARG A 301 -5.39 2.80 5.56
CA ARG A 301 -5.74 3.09 6.97
C ARG A 301 -4.58 2.80 7.91
N PHE A 302 -3.43 3.39 7.64
CA PHE A 302 -2.15 3.05 8.29
C PHE A 302 -1.71 1.61 7.99
N GLY A 303 -1.91 1.16 6.75
CA GLY A 303 -1.46 -0.14 6.28
C GLY A 303 -0.19 -0.04 5.45
N GLU A 304 -0.06 -0.94 4.49
CA GLU A 304 1.07 -1.00 3.57
C GLU A 304 0.56 -0.89 2.13
N LEU A 305 1.30 -0.19 1.28
CA LEU A 305 1.18 -0.30 -0.17
C LEU A 305 2.22 -1.29 -0.67
N ARG A 306 1.78 -2.28 -1.44
CA ARG A 306 2.64 -3.29 -2.04
C ARG A 306 2.57 -3.21 -3.55
N ILE A 307 3.74 -3.21 -4.16
CA ILE A 307 3.94 -3.22 -5.59
C ILE A 307 4.44 -4.60 -5.97
N PHE A 308 3.79 -5.22 -6.92
CA PHE A 308 4.12 -6.54 -7.44
C PHE A 308 4.47 -6.47 -8.92
N THR A 309 5.46 -7.27 -9.32
CA THR A 309 5.92 -7.39 -10.70
C THR A 309 5.75 -8.83 -11.20
N CYS A 310 5.64 -8.97 -12.53
CA CYS A 310 5.60 -10.28 -13.16
C CYS A 310 7.01 -10.90 -13.17
N PRO A 311 7.19 -12.14 -12.69
CA PRO A 311 8.50 -12.80 -12.73
C PRO A 311 8.88 -13.34 -14.12
N VAL A 312 7.96 -13.29 -15.10
CA VAL A 312 8.17 -13.81 -16.46
C VAL A 312 8.58 -12.71 -17.43
N ASP A 313 7.94 -11.54 -17.31
CA ASP A 313 8.19 -10.41 -18.21
C ASP A 313 7.98 -9.09 -17.45
N ALA A 314 9.07 -8.33 -17.28
CA ALA A 314 9.08 -7.06 -16.56
C ALA A 314 8.32 -5.94 -17.29
N SER A 315 7.94 -6.13 -18.57
CA SER A 315 7.12 -5.17 -19.33
C SER A 315 5.63 -5.27 -18.99
N HIS A 316 5.20 -6.35 -18.32
CA HIS A 316 3.81 -6.46 -17.88
C HIS A 316 3.45 -5.40 -16.83
N PRO A 317 2.18 -4.93 -16.80
CA PRO A 317 1.73 -3.95 -15.83
C PRO A 317 1.96 -4.38 -14.38
N LEU A 318 2.30 -3.41 -13.53
CA LEU A 318 2.40 -3.59 -12.08
C LEU A 318 1.03 -3.99 -11.51
N ARG A 319 1.06 -4.78 -10.43
CA ARG A 319 -0.12 -5.03 -9.59
C ARG A 319 0.12 -4.38 -8.23
N LEU A 320 -0.86 -3.64 -7.73
CA LEU A 320 -0.82 -2.95 -6.46
C LEU A 320 -1.83 -3.57 -5.50
N ASN A 321 -1.48 -3.53 -4.23
CA ASN A 321 -2.35 -3.89 -3.12
C ASN A 321 -2.14 -2.91 -1.99
N ILE A 322 -3.23 -2.47 -1.35
CA ILE A 322 -3.20 -1.69 -0.11
C ILE A 322 -3.93 -2.48 0.96
N GLN A 323 -3.37 -2.47 2.17
CA GLN A 323 -3.99 -3.00 3.38
C GLN A 323 -4.67 -1.93 4.23
#